data_AF-A0A530Y0L6-F1
#
_entry.id   AF-A0A530Y0L6-F1
#
_cell.length_a   1.000
_cell.length_b   1.000
_cell.length_c   1.000
_cell.angle_alpha   90.00
_cell.angle_beta   90.00
_cell.angle_gamma   90.00
#
_symmetry.space_group_name_H-M   'P 1'
#
loop_
_entity.id
_entity.type
_entity.pdbx_description
1 polymer ?
#
loop_
_entity_poly.entity_id
_entity_poly.type
_entity_poly.pdbx_seq_one_letter_code
_entity_poly.pdbx_strand_id
1 'polypeptide(L)'
;MKEPAPSDADIATMIAAASRVPDHGRLEPWRFILYRGEARVEIGKKLAALAAQREGPLPEGRHNQELARFSRAPLVIGVVSSPKENPKIPQWEMFLSGGMAAMNLMLS
;
A
#
# COMPACT_ATOMS: atom_id res chain seq x y z
N MET A 1 -13.99 4.93 -10.23
CA MET A 1 -14.54 4.99 -8.85
C MET A 1 -14.88 6.43 -8.55
N LYS A 2 -16.00 6.71 -7.86
CA LYS A 2 -16.40 8.05 -7.43
C LYS A 2 -16.09 8.24 -5.94
N GLU A 3 -15.87 9.47 -5.54
CA GLU A 3 -15.92 9.88 -4.14
C GLU A 3 -17.31 9.61 -3.52
N PRO A 4 -17.42 9.45 -2.20
CA PRO A 4 -16.36 9.57 -1.19
C PRO A 4 -15.48 8.32 -1.07
N ALA A 5 -14.29 8.47 -0.46
CA ALA A 5 -13.55 7.33 0.08
C ALA A 5 -14.32 6.72 1.28
N PRO A 6 -14.02 5.46 1.68
CA PRO A 6 -14.45 4.94 2.98
C PRO A 6 -14.07 5.90 4.11
N SER A 7 -14.90 5.97 5.15
CA SER A 7 -14.62 6.82 6.32
C SER A 7 -13.45 6.28 7.14
N ASP A 8 -12.90 7.09 8.03
CA ASP A 8 -11.82 6.66 8.93
C ASP A 8 -12.25 5.46 9.81
N ALA A 9 -13.54 5.38 10.17
CA ALA A 9 -14.09 4.26 10.92
C ALA A 9 -14.20 2.98 10.07
N ASP A 10 -14.59 3.11 8.80
CA ASP A 10 -14.61 1.97 7.86
C ASP A 10 -13.19 1.46 7.63
N ILE A 11 -12.24 2.37 7.38
CA ILE A 11 -10.82 2.03 7.18
C ILE A 11 -10.24 1.34 8.42
N ALA A 12 -10.55 1.85 9.62
CA ALA A 12 -10.09 1.23 10.86
C ALA A 12 -10.65 -0.20 11.02
N THR A 13 -11.91 -0.41 10.66
CA THR A 13 -12.55 -1.74 10.66
C THR A 13 -11.87 -2.68 9.67
N MET A 14 -11.64 -2.21 8.45
CA MET A 14 -10.95 -2.98 7.40
C MET A 14 -9.52 -3.35 7.83
N ILE A 15 -8.74 -2.41 8.40
CA ILE A 15 -7.38 -2.67 8.88
C ILE A 15 -7.38 -3.66 10.06
N ALA A 16 -8.35 -3.54 10.97
CA ALA A 16 -8.48 -4.45 12.09
C ALA A 16 -8.77 -5.88 11.62
N ALA A 17 -9.65 -6.06 10.64
CA ALA A 17 -9.92 -7.34 10.00
C ALA A 17 -8.71 -7.87 9.22
N ALA A 18 -8.07 -7.00 8.43
CA ALA A 18 -6.86 -7.31 7.66
C ALA A 18 -5.72 -7.84 8.55
N SER A 19 -5.59 -7.32 9.76
CA SER A 19 -4.53 -7.70 10.70
C SER A 19 -4.77 -9.04 11.40
N ARG A 20 -5.94 -9.68 11.20
CA ARG A 20 -6.26 -11.01 11.76
C ARG A 20 -5.69 -12.13 10.88
N VAL A 21 -4.38 -12.24 10.87
CA VAL A 21 -3.63 -13.25 10.11
C VAL A 21 -2.75 -14.10 11.02
N PRO A 22 -2.38 -15.32 10.59
CA PRO A 22 -1.35 -16.09 11.28
C PRO A 22 -0.04 -15.30 11.30
N ASP A 23 0.41 -14.96 12.51
CA ASP A 23 1.63 -14.19 12.72
C ASP A 23 2.46 -14.82 13.84
N HIS A 24 3.52 -15.53 13.44
CA HIS A 24 4.40 -16.20 14.39
C HIS A 24 5.07 -15.15 15.28
N GLY A 25 4.86 -15.28 16.60
CA GLY A 25 5.42 -14.36 17.58
C GLY A 25 4.69 -13.02 17.69
N ARG A 26 3.55 -12.82 17.00
CA ARG A 26 2.75 -11.58 17.03
C ARG A 26 3.62 -10.34 16.79
N LEU A 27 4.46 -10.43 15.77
CA LEU A 27 5.42 -9.39 15.43
C LEU A 27 4.80 -8.25 14.64
N GLU A 28 3.63 -8.42 14.04
CA GLU A 28 2.98 -7.46 13.15
C GLU A 28 3.98 -6.89 12.13
N PRO A 29 4.65 -7.74 11.32
CA PRO A 29 5.74 -7.33 10.43
C PRO A 29 5.26 -6.60 9.16
N TRP A 30 4.23 -5.78 9.27
CA TRP A 30 3.68 -4.98 8.18
C TRP A 30 3.33 -3.56 8.65
N ARG A 31 3.19 -2.65 7.69
CA ARG A 31 2.61 -1.32 7.90
C ARG A 31 1.55 -1.04 6.87
N PHE A 32 0.44 -0.45 7.29
CA PHE A 32 -0.58 0.12 6.40
C PHE A 32 -0.32 1.62 6.24
N ILE A 33 -0.22 2.09 5.00
CA ILE A 33 -0.02 3.51 4.68
C ILE A 33 -1.21 3.99 3.87
N LEU A 34 -1.92 4.99 4.38
CA LEU A 34 -3.07 5.59 3.70
C LEU A 34 -2.60 6.72 2.80
N TYR A 35 -2.86 6.60 1.50
CA TYR A 35 -2.65 7.64 0.52
C TYR A 35 -4.01 8.21 0.10
N ARG A 36 -4.32 9.41 0.56
CA ARG A 36 -5.61 10.09 0.36
C ARG A 36 -5.44 11.59 0.20
N GLY A 37 -6.47 12.27 -0.30
CA GLY A 37 -6.40 13.71 -0.59
C GLY A 37 -5.27 14.05 -1.57
N GLU A 38 -4.59 15.17 -1.32
CA GLU A 38 -3.51 15.70 -2.19
C GLU A 38 -2.28 14.78 -2.27
N ALA A 39 -2.01 13.98 -1.24
CA ALA A 39 -0.87 13.06 -1.22
C ALA A 39 -0.86 12.08 -2.41
N ARG A 40 -2.05 11.71 -2.92
CA ARG A 40 -2.18 10.84 -4.10
C ARG A 40 -1.65 11.50 -5.37
N VAL A 41 -1.85 12.80 -5.52
CA VAL A 41 -1.40 13.59 -6.67
C VAL A 41 0.11 13.82 -6.57
N GLU A 42 0.61 14.18 -5.38
CA GLU A 42 2.04 14.40 -5.15
C GLU A 42 2.88 13.14 -5.37
N ILE A 43 2.37 11.96 -4.98
CA ILE A 43 3.03 10.69 -5.29
C ILE A 43 3.05 10.43 -6.79
N GLY A 44 1.95 10.70 -7.50
CA GLY A 44 1.91 10.55 -8.96
C GLY A 44 2.96 11.39 -9.67
N LYS A 45 3.14 12.65 -9.26
CA LYS A 45 4.21 13.54 -9.77
C LYS A 45 5.61 12.94 -9.55
N LYS A 46 5.87 12.43 -8.34
CA LYS A 46 7.15 11.77 -8.01
C LYS A 46 7.38 10.49 -8.81
N LEU A 47 6.34 9.69 -9.04
CA LEU A 47 6.42 8.46 -9.83
C LEU A 47 6.69 8.76 -11.31
N ALA A 48 6.04 9.78 -11.88
CA ALA A 48 6.29 10.20 -13.26
C ALA A 48 7.73 10.68 -13.46
N ALA A 49 8.26 11.49 -12.53
CA ALA A 49 9.65 11.94 -12.54
C ALA A 49 10.63 10.77 -12.42
N LEU A 50 10.38 9.84 -11.51
CA LEU A 50 11.23 8.65 -11.31
C LEU A 50 11.23 7.73 -12.54
N ALA A 51 10.07 7.53 -13.16
CA ALA A 51 9.96 6.73 -14.38
C ALA A 51 10.73 7.38 -15.53
N ALA A 52 10.61 8.70 -15.74
CA ALA A 52 11.37 9.42 -16.77
C ALA A 52 12.89 9.38 -16.52
N GLN A 53 13.32 9.44 -15.25
CA GLN A 53 14.74 9.31 -14.90
C GLN A 53 15.29 7.92 -15.23
N ARG A 54 14.51 6.86 -14.98
CA ARG A 54 14.94 5.46 -15.15
C ARG A 54 14.85 4.98 -16.60
N GLU A 55 13.82 5.41 -17.32
CA GLU A 55 13.45 4.87 -18.64
C GLU A 55 13.76 5.86 -19.78
N GLY A 56 14.12 7.10 -19.47
CA GLY A 56 14.24 8.19 -20.44
C GLY A 56 12.90 8.90 -20.70
N PRO A 57 12.83 9.79 -21.71
CA PRO A 57 11.61 10.51 -22.05
C PRO A 57 10.42 9.57 -22.27
N LEU A 58 9.35 9.77 -21.49
CA LEU A 58 8.16 8.93 -21.55
C LEU A 58 7.18 9.47 -22.62
N PRO A 59 6.52 8.59 -23.40
CA PRO A 59 5.36 8.98 -24.19
C PRO A 59 4.27 9.60 -23.31
N GLU A 60 3.53 10.57 -23.84
CA GLU A 60 2.54 11.34 -23.08
C GLU A 60 1.54 10.45 -22.32
N GLY A 61 1.02 9.41 -22.98
CA GLY A 61 0.10 8.45 -22.36
C GLY A 61 0.72 7.71 -21.17
N ARG A 62 2.01 7.36 -21.23
CA ARG A 62 2.73 6.69 -20.14
C ARG A 62 3.00 7.65 -18.99
N HIS A 63 3.40 8.88 -19.30
CA HIS A 63 3.59 9.94 -18.32
C HIS A 63 2.30 10.24 -17.54
N ASN A 64 1.18 10.40 -18.25
CA ASN A 64 -0.13 10.65 -17.65
C ASN A 64 -0.62 9.48 -16.79
N GLN A 65 -0.30 8.24 -17.15
CA GLN A 65 -0.58 7.06 -16.31
C GLN A 65 0.17 7.10 -14.97
N GLU A 66 1.42 7.55 -14.95
CA GLU A 66 2.19 7.66 -13.71
C GLU A 66 1.74 8.85 -12.86
N LEU A 67 1.42 10.00 -13.48
CA LEU A 67 0.78 11.13 -12.78
C LEU A 67 -0.52 10.74 -12.10
N ALA A 68 -1.34 9.90 -12.75
CA ALA A 68 -2.62 9.47 -12.21
C ALA A 68 -2.54 8.20 -11.34
N ARG A 69 -1.34 7.64 -11.12
CA ARG A 69 -1.17 6.27 -10.59
C ARG A 69 -1.97 6.03 -9.31
N PHE A 70 -1.92 6.98 -8.38
CA PHE A 70 -2.59 6.94 -7.07
C PHE A 70 -3.88 7.77 -7.02
N SER A 71 -4.11 8.70 -7.96
CA SER A 71 -5.29 9.59 -7.94
C SER A 71 -6.52 9.02 -8.65
N ARG A 72 -6.38 7.88 -9.36
CA ARG A 72 -7.51 7.13 -9.97
C ARG A 72 -8.55 6.60 -8.98
N ALA A 73 -8.16 6.42 -7.71
CA ALA A 73 -9.05 6.01 -6.63
C ALA A 73 -8.98 7.05 -5.49
N PRO A 74 -10.08 7.31 -4.77
CA PRO A 74 -10.11 8.33 -3.70
C PRO A 74 -9.25 7.96 -2.48
N LEU A 75 -8.91 6.67 -2.32
CA LEU A 75 -7.99 6.13 -1.32
C LEU A 75 -7.14 5.02 -1.95
N VAL A 76 -5.86 4.99 -1.61
CA VAL A 76 -4.96 3.84 -1.86
C VAL A 76 -4.35 3.45 -0.52
N ILE A 77 -4.37 2.16 -0.18
CA ILE A 77 -3.72 1.63 1.04
C ILE A 77 -2.50 0.83 0.61
N GLY A 78 -1.31 1.31 0.97
CA GLY A 78 -0.07 0.55 0.81
C GLY A 78 0.08 -0.46 1.95
N VAL A 79 0.35 -1.72 1.61
CA VAL A 79 0.74 -2.76 2.58
C VAL A 79 2.23 -3.00 2.42
N VAL A 80 3.01 -2.57 3.41
CA VAL A 80 4.47 -2.56 3.34
C VAL A 80 5.03 -3.64 4.27
N SER A 81 5.81 -4.56 3.72
CA SER A 81 6.59 -5.52 4.52
C SER A 81 7.58 -4.74 5.40
N SER A 82 7.53 -4.99 6.70
CA SER A 82 8.34 -4.32 7.73
C SER A 82 8.84 -5.38 8.73
N PRO A 83 9.67 -6.35 8.28
CA PRO A 83 10.15 -7.42 9.13
C PRO A 83 10.95 -6.86 10.31
N LYS A 84 10.85 -7.55 11.46
CA LYS A 84 11.60 -7.23 12.68
C LYS A 84 12.76 -8.22 12.80
N GLU A 85 13.91 -7.76 13.27
CA GLU A 85 15.00 -8.68 13.58
C GLU A 85 14.58 -9.61 14.71
N ASN A 86 14.65 -10.92 14.48
CA ASN A 86 14.28 -11.92 15.47
C ASN A 86 15.14 -13.18 15.28
N PRO A 87 15.79 -13.70 16.35
CA PRO A 87 16.68 -14.84 16.25
C PRO A 87 15.97 -16.18 16.02
N LYS A 88 14.65 -16.25 16.26
CA LYS A 88 13.86 -17.48 16.18
C LYS A 88 12.88 -17.51 15.01
N ILE A 89 12.50 -16.33 14.51
CA ILE A 89 11.47 -16.19 13.49
C ILE A 89 12.14 -15.69 12.22
N PRO A 90 12.20 -16.50 11.15
CA PRO A 90 12.84 -16.11 9.90
C PRO A 90 11.98 -15.09 9.13
N GLN A 91 12.63 -14.24 8.34
CA GLN A 91 11.94 -13.17 7.60
C GLN A 91 10.92 -13.68 6.58
N TRP A 92 11.06 -14.90 6.07
CA TRP A 92 10.09 -15.45 5.11
C TRP A 92 8.72 -15.70 5.76
N GLU A 93 8.68 -16.10 7.04
CA GLU A 93 7.41 -16.24 7.79
C GLU A 93 6.74 -14.88 7.96
N MET A 94 7.52 -13.85 8.29
CA MET A 94 7.04 -12.48 8.40
C MET A 94 6.52 -11.94 7.06
N PHE A 95 7.20 -12.27 5.96
CA PHE A 95 6.77 -11.91 4.62
C PHE A 95 5.43 -12.55 4.25
N LEU A 96 5.25 -13.85 4.55
CA LEU A 96 3.96 -14.53 4.35
C LEU A 96 2.85 -13.91 5.21
N SER A 97 3.15 -13.59 6.47
CA SER A 97 2.25 -12.92 7.40
C SER A 97 1.75 -11.58 6.83
N GLY A 98 2.67 -10.73 6.35
CA GLY A 98 2.32 -9.47 5.67
C GLY A 98 1.57 -9.67 4.34
N GLY A 99 1.90 -10.71 3.57
CA GLY A 99 1.16 -11.08 2.36
C GLY A 99 -0.28 -11.49 2.64
N MET A 100 -0.51 -12.25 3.72
CA MET A 100 -1.86 -12.57 4.19
C MET A 100 -2.60 -11.33 4.66
N ALA A 101 -1.93 -10.37 5.31
CA ALA A 101 -2.56 -9.12 5.73
C ALA A 101 -3.05 -8.31 4.52
N ALA A 102 -2.27 -8.30 3.43
CA ALA A 102 -2.69 -7.70 2.16
C ALA A 102 -3.90 -8.43 1.54
N MET A 103 -3.88 -9.77 1.53
CA MET A 103 -5.02 -10.56 1.04
C MET A 103 -6.28 -10.31 1.88
N ASN A 104 -6.19 -10.33 3.21
CA ASN A 104 -7.34 -10.08 4.08
C ASN A 104 -7.90 -8.67 3.89
N LEU A 105 -7.05 -7.66 3.68
CA LEU A 105 -7.49 -6.30 3.38
C LEU A 105 -8.34 -6.23 2.10
N MET A 106 -8.05 -7.06 1.09
CA MET A 106 -8.84 -7.13 -0.14
C MET A 106 -10.23 -7.77 0.06
N LEU A 107 -10.40 -8.56 1.13
CA LEU A 107 -11.65 -9.25 1.47
C LEU A 107 -12.49 -8.48 2.49
N SER A 108 -11.96 -7.41 3.08
CA SER A 108 -12.56 -6.64 4.17
C SER A 108 -13.43 -5.49 3.69
#